data_AF-A0A0Q5ZDB6-F1
#
_entry.id   AF-A0A0Q5ZDB6-F1
#
_cell.length_a   1.000
_cell.length_b   1.000
_cell.length_c   1.000
_cell.angle_alpha   90.00
_cell.angle_beta   90.00
_cell.angle_gamma   90.00
#
_symmetry.space_group_name_H-M   'P 1'
#
loop_
_entity.id
_entity.type
_entity.pdbx_description
1 polymer ?
#
loop_
_entity_poly.entity_id
_entity_poly.type
_entity_poly.pdbx_seq_one_letter_code
_entity_poly.pdbx_strand_id
1 'polypeptide(L)' 'MTFPEFLRFRAERGVADAVLEAARKRRTSASEYLRHALRTQLVSDGVDLPPLEPAANRNAA' A
#
# COMPACT_ATOMS: atom_id res chain seq x y z
N MET A 1 -11.40 -4.26 5.40
CA MET A 1 -10.25 -3.85 6.22
C MET A 1 -10.31 -2.37 6.46
N THR A 2 -10.44 -1.94 7.72
CA THR A 2 -10.41 -0.53 8.10
C THR A 2 -8.98 -0.15 8.44
N PHE A 3 -8.43 0.83 7.73
CA PHE A 3 -7.09 1.38 8.02
C PHE A 3 -7.27 2.68 8.80
N PRO A 4 -6.73 2.81 10.03
CA PRO A 4 -7.00 3.95 10.91
C PRO A 4 -6.16 5.21 10.59
N GLU A 5 -5.10 5.06 9.80
CA GLU A 5 -4.13 6.12 9.51
C GLU A 5 -4.29 6.71 8.12
N PHE A 6 -4.05 8.03 8.00
CA PHE A 6 -4.06 8.76 6.73
C PHE A 6 -2.71 9.44 6.49
N LEU A 7 -2.18 9.27 5.29
CA LEU A 7 -1.02 10.01 4.80
C LEU A 7 -1.47 11.04 3.76
N ARG A 8 -1.00 12.27 3.89
CA ARG A 8 -1.23 13.37 2.93
C ARG A 8 0.09 14.05 2.63
N PHE A 9 0.40 14.22 1.35
CA PHE A 9 1.58 14.94 0.90
C PHE A 9 1.27 15.70 -0.38
N ARG A 10 2.05 16.76 -0.66
CA ARG A 10 2.06 17.40 -1.97
C ARG A 10 2.98 16.60 -2.89
N ALA A 11 2.58 16.45 -4.14
CA ALA A 11 3.34 15.72 -5.13
C ALA A 11 3.64 16.61 -6.34
N GLU A 12 4.63 16.23 -7.12
CA GLU A 12 4.99 16.83 -8.38
C GLU A 12 3.85 16.67 -9.41
N ARG A 13 3.87 17.54 -10.43
CA ARG A 13 2.91 17.47 -11.52
C ARG A 13 2.95 16.09 -12.19
N GLY A 14 1.78 15.46 -12.35
CA GLY A 14 1.62 14.19 -13.06
C GLY A 14 1.78 12.93 -12.19
N VAL A 15 2.22 13.06 -10.93
CA VAL A 15 2.36 11.90 -10.03
C VAL A 15 1.01 11.22 -9.78
N ALA A 16 -0.06 12.00 -9.60
CA ALA A 16 -1.40 11.45 -9.38
C ALA A 16 -1.88 10.60 -10.56
N ASP A 17 -1.69 11.07 -11.79
CA ASP A 17 -2.07 10.34 -13.00
C ASP A 17 -1.23 9.07 -13.17
N ALA A 18 0.07 9.15 -12.90
CA ALA A 18 0.97 7.99 -12.94
C ALA A 18 0.55 6.91 -11.93
N VAL A 19 0.12 7.30 -10.72
CA VAL A 19 -0.41 6.40 -9.70
C VAL A 19 -1.70 5.72 -10.18
N LEU A 20 -2.63 6.49 -10.75
CA LEU A 20 -3.89 5.95 -11.28
C LEU A 20 -3.64 4.95 -12.41
N GLU A 21 -2.74 5.28 -13.33
CA GLU A 21 -2.35 4.42 -14.42
C GLU A 21 -1.68 3.13 -13.95
N ALA A 22 -0.78 3.21 -12.96
CA ALA A 22 -0.12 2.05 -12.39
C ALA A 22 -1.10 1.13 -11.64
N ALA A 23 -2.03 1.71 -10.88
CA ALA A 23 -3.09 0.96 -10.20
C ALA A 23 -4.01 0.25 -11.21
N ARG A 24 -4.37 0.92 -12.31
CA ARG A 24 -5.16 0.34 -13.40
C ARG A 24 -4.45 -0.86 -14.03
N LYS A 25 -3.16 -0.74 -14.36
CA LYS A 25 -2.36 -1.84 -14.91
C LYS A 25 -2.31 -3.06 -13.99
N ARG A 26 -2.35 -2.85 -12.67
CA ARG A 26 -2.36 -3.92 -11.65
C ARG A 26 -3.75 -4.39 -11.23
N ARG A 27 -4.82 -3.80 -11.78
CA ARG A 27 -6.22 -4.08 -11.43
C ARG A 27 -6.50 -3.90 -9.93
N THR A 28 -5.86 -2.93 -9.30
CA THR A 28 -6.06 -2.56 -7.88
C THR A 28 -6.58 -1.13 -7.77
N SER A 29 -7.05 -0.74 -6.59
CA SER A 29 -7.32 0.68 -6.31
C SER A 29 -6.02 1.49 -6.20
N ALA A 30 -6.08 2.82 -6.37
CA ALA A 30 -4.91 3.70 -6.20
C ALA A 30 -4.34 3.64 -4.78
N SER A 31 -5.22 3.62 -3.78
CA SER A 31 -4.84 3.52 -2.37
C SER A 31 -4.15 2.18 -2.05
N GLU A 32 -4.67 1.09 -2.62
CA GLU A 32 -4.07 -0.23 -2.46
C GLU A 32 -2.72 -0.33 -3.17
N TYR A 33 -2.63 0.18 -4.40
CA TYR A 33 -1.37 0.28 -5.14
C TYR A 33 -0.32 1.04 -4.34
N LEU A 34 -0.65 2.25 -3.86
CA LEU A 34 0.25 3.07 -3.05
C LEU A 34 0.65 2.37 -1.76
N ARG A 35 -0.29 1.71 -1.08
CA ARG A 35 0.00 0.97 0.14
C ARG A 35 1.03 -0.13 -0.10
N HIS A 36 0.86 -0.94 -1.15
CA HIS A 36 1.80 -2.00 -1.48
C HIS A 36 3.17 -1.44 -1.91
N ALA A 37 3.19 -0.42 -2.76
CA ALA A 37 4.43 0.20 -3.24
C ALA A 37 5.22 0.83 -2.09
N LEU A 38 4.56 1.66 -1.27
CA LEU A 38 5.17 2.31 -0.10
C LEU A 38 5.68 1.29 0.90
N ARG A 39 4.88 0.27 1.21
CA ARG A 39 5.29 -0.78 2.14
C ARG A 39 6.50 -1.56 1.63
N THR A 40 6.53 -1.87 0.33
CA THR A 40 7.67 -2.56 -0.30
C THR A 40 8.94 -1.71 -0.18
N GLN A 41 8.84 -0.41 -0.47
CA GLN A 41 9.98 0.50 -0.36
C GLN A 41 10.49 0.62 1.08
N LEU A 42 9.58 0.83 2.05
CA LEU A 42 9.97 0.95 3.46
C LEU A 42 10.65 -0.32 3.98
N VAL A 43 10.14 -1.50 3.60
CA VAL A 43 10.79 -2.78 3.95
C VAL A 43 12.17 -2.90 3.30
N SER A 44 12.32 -2.50 2.03
CA SER A 44 13.65 -2.49 1.38
C SER A 44 14.61 -1.50 2.02
N ASP A 45 14.10 -0.43 2.63
CA ASP A 45 14.87 0.55 3.39
C ASP A 45 15.19 0.05 4.82
N GLY A 46 14.77 -1.16 5.19
CA GLY A 46 15.03 -1.79 6.48
C GLY A 46 14.02 -1.46 7.58
N VAL A 47 12.89 -0.84 7.24
CA VAL A 47 11.82 -0.52 8.20
C VAL A 47 10.97 -1.77 8.45
N ASP A 48 10.90 -2.20 9.72
CA ASP A 48 9.99 -3.27 10.13
C ASP A 48 8.56 -2.73 10.26
N LEU A 49 7.63 -3.33 9.51
CA LEU A 49 6.24 -2.89 9.44
C LEU A 49 5.28 -4.01 9.88
N PRO A 50 4.25 -3.72 10.68
CA PRO A 50 3.25 -4.71 11.09
C PRO A 50 2.56 -5.38 9.88
N PRO A 51 2.24 -6.68 9.89
CA PRO A 51 1.63 -7.37 8.76
C PRO A 51 0.36 -6.68 8.22
N LEU A 52 0.16 -6.75 6.89
CA LEU A 52 -0.96 -6.09 6.21
C LEU A 52 -2.30 -6.80 6.46
N GLU A 53 -2.25 -8.13 6.55
CA GLU A 53 -3.38 -8.95 6.96
C GLU A 53 -3.15 -9.41 8.39
N PRO A 54 -4.19 -9.43 9.26
CA PRO A 54 -4.08 -10.19 10.48
C PRO A 54 -3.73 -11.62 10.07
N ALA A 55 -2.68 -12.19 10.68
CA ALA A 55 -2.27 -13.56 10.40
C ALA A 55 -3.54 -14.41 10.36
N ALA A 56 -3.91 -14.91 9.18
CA ALA A 56 -5.06 -15.78 9.06
C ALA A 56 -4.87 -16.83 10.13
N ASN A 57 -5.83 -16.95 11.05
CA ASN A 57 -5.83 -18.00 12.07
C ASN A 57 -5.80 -19.34 11.31
N ARG A 58 -4.60 -19.81 10.96
CA ARG A 58 -4.31 -21.18 10.57
C ARG A 58 -4.07 -21.92 11.89
N ASN A 59 -5.17 -22.08 12.61
CA ASN A 59 -5.41 -22.92 13.78
C ASN A 59 -6.93 -22.89 13.95
N ALA A 60 -7.69 -23.98 14.04
CA ALA A 60 -7.40 -25.40 14.00
C ALA A 60 -8.76 -26.12 13.92
N ALA A 61 -8.77 -27.33 13.35
CA ALA A 61 -9.77 -28.40 13.49
C ALA A 61 -11.20 -28.16 12.97
#